data_AF-R9UDY5-F1
#
_entry.id   AF-R9UDY5-F1
#
_cell.length_a   1.000
_cell.length_b   1.000
_cell.length_c   1.000
_cell.angle_alpha   90.00
_cell.angle_beta   90.00
_cell.angle_gamma   90.00
#
_symmetry.space_group_name_H-M   'P 1'
#
loop_
_entity.id
_entity.type
_entity.pdbx_description
1 polymer ?
#
loop_
_entity_poly.entity_id
_entity_poly.type
_entity_poly.pdbx_seq_one_letter_code
_entity_poly.pdbx_strand_id
1 'polypeptide(L)'
;WLTKSFSTAKVKPYDEIPTFPKWPFLGHAYLFFPNGKYKLERLGDAILDLSRTLGNIFKLNLNGDDLVVSLNPDDARSMYAAEGKLPYRPSFPALANYRKNTFGSIGVVPGNGAEWLYYRKAVLPLLKSNIVVTYAEDHKLIASRFVDYIRRNRGRSNELNDVFNHLLEFAIEATSITCPGVLFNCLDESLDKSDVSNVITKASVDFMEGMYRTLVEPPFWKMWKTKSYRRLEQSH
;
A
#
# COMPACT_ATOMS: atom_id res chain seq x y z
N TRP A 1 4.75 -32.97 -4.90
CA TRP A 1 4.51 -33.18 -6.33
C TRP A 1 3.06 -32.83 -6.63
N LEU A 2 2.78 -31.57 -6.95
CA LEU A 2 1.46 -31.17 -7.46
C LEU A 2 1.45 -31.52 -8.95
N THR A 3 0.69 -32.55 -9.30
CA THR A 3 0.36 -32.85 -10.69
C THR A 3 -0.29 -31.60 -11.29
N LYS A 4 0.41 -30.94 -12.22
CA LYS A 4 -0.19 -29.88 -13.04
C LYS A 4 -1.25 -30.53 -13.92
N SER A 5 -2.48 -30.57 -13.43
CA SER A 5 -3.65 -30.89 -14.26
C SER A 5 -3.87 -29.70 -15.20
N PHE A 6 -3.27 -29.76 -16.39
CA PHE A 6 -3.64 -28.83 -17.45
C PHE A 6 -5.01 -29.24 -17.97
N SER A 7 -5.97 -28.32 -17.89
CA SER A 7 -7.29 -28.52 -18.50
C SER A 7 -7.12 -28.84 -19.99
N THR A 8 -7.79 -29.89 -20.46
CA THR A 8 -7.86 -30.24 -21.88
C THR A 8 -8.83 -29.33 -22.65
N ALA A 9 -9.51 -28.40 -21.97
CA ALA A 9 -10.36 -27.42 -22.59
C ALA A 9 -9.54 -26.48 -23.49
N LYS A 10 -10.08 -26.20 -24.68
CA LYS A 10 -9.52 -25.22 -25.61
C LYS A 10 -9.40 -23.86 -24.90
N VAL A 11 -8.17 -23.43 -24.66
CA VAL A 11 -7.88 -22.14 -24.00
C VAL A 11 -8.34 -21.02 -24.91
N LYS A 12 -9.17 -20.11 -24.38
CA LYS A 12 -9.61 -18.92 -25.11
C LYS A 12 -8.44 -17.96 -25.31
N PRO A 13 -8.36 -17.26 -26.46
CA PRO A 13 -7.34 -16.24 -26.70
C PRO A 13 -7.50 -15.04 -25.75
N TYR A 14 -6.41 -14.31 -25.55
CA TYR A 14 -6.36 -13.14 -24.67
C TYR A 14 -7.37 -12.04 -25.03
N ASP A 15 -7.66 -11.89 -26.33
CA ASP A 15 -8.60 -10.88 -26.84
C ASP A 15 -10.07 -11.22 -26.55
N GLU A 16 -10.36 -12.45 -26.14
CA GLU A 16 -11.70 -12.87 -25.69
C GLU A 16 -11.94 -12.57 -24.20
N ILE A 17 -10.96 -12.03 -23.47
CA ILE A 17 -11.20 -11.60 -22.08
C ILE A 17 -12.23 -10.45 -22.12
N PRO A 18 -13.35 -10.55 -21.38
CA PRO A 18 -14.39 -9.52 -21.34
C PRO A 18 -13.83 -8.12 -21.04
N THR A 19 -14.27 -7.12 -21.80
CA THR A 19 -13.87 -5.71 -21.64
C THR A 19 -14.98 -4.80 -22.13
N PHE A 20 -14.96 -3.54 -21.69
CA PHE A 20 -15.80 -2.51 -22.28
C PHE A 20 -15.22 -1.95 -23.59
N PRO A 21 -16.01 -1.19 -24.36
CA PRO A 21 -15.49 -0.42 -25.49
C PRO A 21 -14.42 0.58 -25.02
N LYS A 22 -13.27 0.60 -25.71
CA LYS A 22 -12.18 1.54 -25.42
C LYS A 22 -12.29 2.81 -26.25
N TRP A 23 -11.92 3.95 -25.68
CA TRP A 23 -11.70 5.19 -26.43
C TRP A 23 -10.32 5.17 -27.10
N PRO A 24 -10.16 5.78 -28.30
CA PRO A 24 -8.85 5.94 -28.92
C PRO A 24 -7.85 6.62 -27.97
N PHE A 25 -6.66 6.05 -27.84
CA PHE A 25 -5.54 6.49 -26.97
C PHE A 25 -5.77 6.46 -25.45
N LEU A 26 -7.00 6.71 -24.99
CA LEU A 26 -7.34 6.80 -23.56
C LEU A 26 -7.78 5.46 -22.94
N GLY A 27 -8.05 4.44 -23.76
CA GLY A 27 -8.49 3.15 -23.25
C GLY A 27 -9.80 3.29 -22.49
N HIS A 28 -9.80 2.88 -21.23
CA HIS A 28 -10.94 2.96 -20.30
C HIS A 28 -10.81 4.10 -19.28
N ALA A 29 -9.84 5.00 -19.43
CA ALA A 29 -9.65 6.12 -18.50
C ALA A 29 -10.91 7.01 -18.37
N TYR A 30 -11.74 7.07 -19.43
CA TYR A 30 -13.00 7.81 -19.43
C TYR A 30 -13.98 7.34 -18.34
N LEU A 31 -13.89 6.09 -17.89
CA LEU A 31 -14.71 5.56 -16.78
C LEU A 31 -14.41 6.26 -15.45
N PHE A 32 -13.22 6.84 -15.31
CA PHE A 32 -12.68 7.41 -14.06
C PHE A 32 -12.47 8.93 -14.12
N PHE A 33 -12.92 9.59 -15.19
CA PHE A 33 -12.90 11.05 -15.28
C PHE A 33 -13.82 11.71 -14.22
N PRO A 34 -13.73 13.03 -13.98
CA PRO A 34 -14.60 13.72 -13.02
C PRO A 34 -16.10 13.49 -13.25
N ASN A 35 -16.52 13.30 -14.51
CA ASN A 35 -17.90 12.97 -14.89
C ASN A 35 -18.08 11.48 -15.28
N GLY A 36 -17.06 10.66 -15.03
CA GLY A 36 -17.09 9.22 -15.28
C GLY A 36 -17.96 8.47 -14.27
N LYS A 37 -18.31 7.23 -14.61
CA LYS A 37 -19.15 6.35 -13.79
C LYS A 37 -18.49 6.00 -12.45
N TYR A 38 -17.16 5.88 -12.44
CA TYR A 38 -16.40 5.45 -11.28
C TYR A 38 -15.50 6.55 -10.73
N LYS A 39 -15.17 6.41 -9.45
CA LYS A 39 -14.27 7.29 -8.71
C LYS A 39 -13.05 6.48 -8.29
N LEU A 40 -11.85 7.04 -8.44
CA LEU A 40 -10.61 6.33 -8.13
C LEU A 40 -10.53 5.98 -6.64
N GLU A 41 -11.10 6.83 -5.79
CA GLU A 41 -11.21 6.66 -4.34
C GLU A 41 -12.15 5.50 -3.97
N ARG A 42 -12.99 5.05 -4.91
CA ARG A 42 -13.94 3.93 -4.76
C ARG A 42 -13.65 2.80 -5.73
N LEU A 43 -12.37 2.52 -5.98
CA LEU A 43 -11.94 1.51 -6.95
C LEU A 43 -12.48 0.10 -6.62
N GLY A 44 -12.61 -0.25 -5.34
CA GLY A 44 -13.22 -1.52 -4.92
C GLY A 44 -14.66 -1.65 -5.39
N ASP A 45 -15.48 -0.62 -5.19
CA ASP A 45 -16.87 -0.59 -5.65
C ASP A 45 -16.95 -0.62 -7.19
N ALA A 46 -16.04 0.08 -7.87
CA ALA A 46 -15.94 0.05 -9.31
C ALA A 46 -15.65 -1.36 -9.84
N ILE A 47 -14.70 -2.08 -9.24
CA ILE A 47 -14.36 -3.45 -9.61
C ILE A 47 -15.56 -4.40 -9.39
N LEU A 48 -16.27 -4.26 -8.28
CA LEU A 48 -17.46 -5.07 -7.99
C LEU A 48 -18.62 -4.80 -8.96
N ASP A 49 -18.80 -3.55 -9.37
CA ASP A 49 -19.84 -3.21 -10.35
C ASP A 49 -19.46 -3.70 -11.77
N LEU A 50 -18.20 -3.52 -12.15
CA LEU A 50 -17.64 -4.07 -13.39
C LEU A 50 -17.82 -5.60 -13.47
N SER A 51 -17.54 -6.32 -12.38
CA SER A 51 -17.65 -7.79 -12.36
C SER A 51 -19.08 -8.29 -12.51
N ARG A 52 -20.09 -7.50 -12.13
CA ARG A 52 -21.51 -7.85 -12.37
C ARG A 52 -21.86 -7.88 -13.85
N THR A 53 -21.19 -7.05 -14.67
CA THR A 53 -21.46 -6.96 -16.11
C THR A 53 -20.49 -7.82 -16.93
N LEU A 54 -19.20 -7.82 -16.58
CA LEU A 54 -18.13 -8.47 -17.35
C LEU A 54 -17.77 -9.86 -16.83
N GLY A 55 -18.27 -10.25 -15.66
CA GLY A 55 -17.97 -11.53 -15.00
C GLY A 55 -16.76 -11.47 -14.06
N ASN A 56 -16.33 -12.64 -13.57
CA ASN A 56 -15.28 -12.76 -12.55
C ASN A 56 -13.86 -12.58 -13.09
N ILE A 57 -13.68 -12.50 -14.40
CA ILE A 57 -12.41 -12.15 -15.05
C ILE A 57 -12.70 -11.18 -16.18
N PHE A 58 -12.04 -10.03 -16.16
CA PHE A 58 -12.22 -8.99 -17.17
C PHE A 58 -10.93 -8.19 -17.34
N LYS A 59 -10.89 -7.36 -18.38
CA LYS A 59 -9.73 -6.55 -18.74
C LYS A 59 -10.11 -5.08 -18.84
N LEU A 60 -9.21 -4.21 -18.39
CA LEU A 60 -9.29 -2.76 -18.56
C LEU A 60 -7.96 -2.25 -19.13
N ASN A 61 -7.98 -1.64 -20.30
CA ASN A 61 -6.87 -0.82 -20.77
C ASN A 61 -6.82 0.53 -20.01
N LEU A 62 -5.77 0.77 -19.22
CA LEU A 62 -5.53 2.00 -18.48
C LEU A 62 -4.10 2.48 -18.75
N ASN A 63 -3.93 3.75 -19.13
CA ASN A 63 -2.64 4.33 -19.48
C ASN A 63 -1.87 3.57 -20.57
N GLY A 64 -2.60 2.93 -21.50
CA GLY A 64 -2.02 2.17 -22.60
C GLY A 64 -1.76 0.69 -22.28
N ASP A 65 -1.77 0.30 -21.00
CA ASP A 65 -1.53 -1.07 -20.56
C ASP A 65 -2.85 -1.79 -20.22
N ASP A 66 -2.92 -3.09 -20.52
CA ASP A 66 -4.05 -3.92 -20.16
C ASP A 66 -3.90 -4.44 -18.71
N LEU A 67 -4.82 -4.02 -17.84
CA LEU A 67 -5.03 -4.57 -16.50
C LEU A 67 -6.06 -5.69 -16.57
N VAL A 68 -5.64 -6.93 -16.35
CA VAL A 68 -6.53 -8.07 -16.17
C VAL A 68 -6.90 -8.19 -14.70
N VAL A 69 -8.19 -8.17 -14.39
CA VAL A 69 -8.73 -8.27 -13.05
C VAL A 69 -9.46 -9.61 -12.93
N SER A 70 -9.10 -10.39 -11.91
CA SER A 70 -9.83 -11.60 -11.52
C SER A 70 -10.31 -11.49 -10.07
N LEU A 71 -11.56 -11.91 -9.84
CA LEU A 71 -12.18 -12.04 -8.52
C LEU A 71 -12.20 -13.51 -8.05
N ASN A 72 -11.59 -14.43 -8.81
CA ASN A 72 -11.52 -15.84 -8.45
C ASN A 72 -10.25 -16.15 -7.64
N PRO A 73 -10.34 -16.69 -6.41
CA PRO A 73 -9.16 -17.06 -5.62
C PRO A 73 -8.29 -18.14 -6.27
N ASP A 74 -8.84 -19.00 -7.14
CA ASP A 74 -8.06 -20.03 -7.82
C ASP A 74 -7.14 -19.44 -8.90
N ASP A 75 -7.53 -18.31 -9.51
CA ASP A 75 -6.68 -17.58 -10.45
C ASP A 75 -5.51 -16.95 -9.71
N ALA A 76 -5.75 -16.37 -8.52
CA ALA A 76 -4.69 -15.84 -7.67
C ALA A 76 -3.69 -16.94 -7.27
N ARG A 77 -4.19 -18.12 -6.88
CA ARG A 77 -3.32 -19.29 -6.57
C ARG A 77 -2.45 -19.64 -7.78
N SER A 78 -3.04 -19.71 -8.97
CA SER A 78 -2.34 -20.07 -10.20
C SER A 78 -1.29 -19.02 -10.59
N MET A 79 -1.63 -17.74 -10.48
CA MET A 79 -0.73 -16.61 -10.71
C MET A 79 0.46 -16.63 -9.77
N TYR A 80 0.24 -16.72 -8.45
CA TYR A 80 1.34 -16.73 -7.47
C TYR A 80 2.21 -17.98 -7.59
N ALA A 81 1.65 -19.13 -8.00
CA ALA A 81 2.45 -20.33 -8.29
C ALA A 81 3.36 -20.16 -9.51
N ALA A 82 3.04 -19.23 -10.43
CA ALA A 82 3.76 -18.96 -11.66
C ALA A 82 4.66 -17.71 -11.61
N GLU A 83 4.57 -16.88 -10.57
CA GLU A 83 5.23 -15.56 -10.44
C GLU A 83 6.77 -15.63 -10.46
N GLY A 84 7.35 -16.76 -10.06
CA GLY A 84 8.80 -16.98 -10.05
C GLY A 84 9.52 -16.30 -8.88
N LYS A 85 10.84 -16.11 -9.01
CA LYS A 85 11.70 -15.59 -7.92
C LYS A 85 11.71 -14.07 -7.81
N LEU A 86 11.34 -13.38 -8.89
CA LEU A 86 11.41 -11.92 -9.03
C LEU A 86 10.01 -11.41 -9.37
N PRO A 87 9.09 -11.39 -8.38
CA PRO A 87 7.77 -10.81 -8.57
C PRO A 87 7.89 -9.38 -9.09
N TYR A 88 7.00 -9.01 -10.00
CA TYR A 88 6.89 -7.65 -10.51
C TYR A 88 5.61 -7.01 -10.01
N ARG A 89 5.72 -5.83 -9.42
CA ARG A 89 4.58 -5.04 -8.95
C ARG A 89 4.68 -3.61 -9.44
N PRO A 90 3.53 -2.93 -9.66
CA PRO A 90 3.50 -1.49 -9.86
C PRO A 90 4.33 -0.79 -8.76
N SER A 91 5.32 -0.02 -9.19
CA SER A 91 6.24 0.68 -8.29
C SER A 91 5.64 2.01 -7.81
N PHE A 92 6.35 2.70 -6.93
CA PHE A 92 6.13 4.10 -6.57
C PHE A 92 7.26 4.94 -7.18
N PRO A 93 7.13 5.45 -8.43
CA PRO A 93 8.28 5.95 -9.18
C PRO A 93 8.94 7.18 -8.55
N ALA A 94 8.14 8.07 -7.93
CA ALA A 94 8.66 9.24 -7.22
C ALA A 94 9.49 8.84 -5.99
N LEU A 95 8.99 7.89 -5.20
CA LEU A 95 9.71 7.33 -4.05
C LEU A 95 10.97 6.58 -4.49
N ALA A 96 10.89 5.79 -5.57
CA ALA A 96 12.05 5.10 -6.15
C ALA A 96 13.14 6.10 -6.55
N ASN A 97 12.74 7.17 -7.23
CA ASN A 97 13.65 8.23 -7.68
C ASN A 97 14.31 8.96 -6.50
N TYR A 98 13.52 9.40 -5.52
CA TYR A 98 14.05 10.05 -4.31
C TYR A 98 15.04 9.13 -3.59
N ARG A 99 14.65 7.89 -3.29
CA ARG A 99 15.51 6.97 -2.53
C ARG A 99 16.78 6.62 -3.28
N LYS A 100 16.70 6.46 -4.61
CA LYS A 100 17.89 6.20 -5.44
C LYS A 100 18.89 7.36 -5.39
N ASN A 101 18.39 8.59 -5.48
CA ASN A 101 19.23 9.79 -5.48
C ASN A 101 19.80 10.11 -4.09
N THR A 102 19.03 9.89 -3.02
CA THR A 102 19.42 10.25 -1.65
C THR A 102 20.21 9.14 -0.95
N PHE A 103 19.82 7.87 -1.13
CA PHE A 103 20.39 6.73 -0.40
C PHE A 103 21.14 5.73 -1.28
N GLY A 104 21.24 5.97 -2.60
CA GLY A 104 21.84 5.03 -3.56
C GLY A 104 21.03 3.75 -3.79
N SER A 105 19.84 3.64 -3.17
CA SER A 105 19.05 2.41 -3.05
C SER A 105 17.57 2.66 -3.26
N ILE A 106 16.90 1.82 -4.05
CA ILE A 106 15.43 1.90 -4.19
C ILE A 106 14.73 1.30 -2.95
N GLY A 107 15.33 0.33 -2.27
CA GLY A 107 14.73 -0.37 -1.12
C GLY A 107 13.64 -1.37 -1.51
N VAL A 108 12.93 -1.91 -0.51
CA VAL A 108 11.98 -3.03 -0.69
C VAL A 108 10.63 -2.60 -1.26
N VAL A 109 10.09 -1.45 -0.83
CA VAL A 109 8.72 -1.03 -1.17
C VAL A 109 8.56 -0.63 -2.65
N PRO A 110 9.35 0.32 -3.19
CA PRO A 110 9.27 0.66 -4.61
C PRO A 110 10.14 -0.24 -5.51
N GLY A 111 10.95 -1.13 -4.94
CA GLY A 111 11.89 -1.97 -5.68
C GLY A 111 11.24 -3.16 -6.39
N ASN A 112 11.85 -3.56 -7.51
CA ASN A 112 11.57 -4.80 -8.24
C ASN A 112 12.91 -5.46 -8.67
N GLY A 113 12.85 -6.68 -9.21
CA GLY A 113 14.02 -7.35 -9.79
C GLY A 113 15.13 -7.68 -8.78
N ALA A 114 16.37 -7.71 -9.26
CA ALA A 114 17.53 -8.17 -8.47
C ALA A 114 17.83 -7.29 -7.26
N GLU A 115 17.70 -5.95 -7.38
CA GLU A 115 17.89 -5.02 -6.27
C GLU A 115 16.85 -5.26 -5.16
N TRP A 116 15.58 -5.45 -5.53
CA TRP A 116 14.55 -5.84 -4.56
C TRP A 116 14.88 -7.15 -3.86
N LEU A 117 15.30 -8.18 -4.61
CA LEU A 117 15.63 -9.48 -4.03
C LEU A 117 16.79 -9.39 -3.04
N TYR A 118 17.79 -8.55 -3.35
CA TYR A 118 18.92 -8.28 -2.45
C TYR A 118 18.44 -7.74 -1.10
N TYR A 119 17.64 -6.66 -1.09
CA TYR A 119 17.12 -6.09 0.16
C TYR A 119 16.09 -7.00 0.85
N ARG A 120 15.23 -7.68 0.08
CA ARG A 120 14.21 -8.59 0.64
C ARG A 120 14.86 -9.72 1.42
N LYS A 121 15.99 -10.26 0.97
CA LYS A 121 16.74 -11.30 1.70
C LYS A 121 17.23 -10.82 3.07
N ALA A 122 17.60 -9.54 3.20
CA ALA A 122 18.03 -8.97 4.47
C ALA A 122 16.87 -8.73 5.46
N VAL A 123 15.68 -8.37 4.95
CA VAL A 123 14.50 -8.07 5.78
C VAL A 123 13.71 -9.33 6.15
N LEU A 124 13.66 -10.34 5.28
CA LEU A 124 12.84 -11.56 5.48
C LEU A 124 13.11 -12.29 6.82
N PRO A 125 14.35 -12.41 7.34
CA PRO A 125 14.61 -13.02 8.63
C PRO A 125 13.87 -12.36 9.81
N LEU A 126 13.59 -11.05 9.73
CA LEU A 126 12.86 -10.30 10.77
C LEU A 126 11.39 -10.71 10.89
N LEU A 127 10.85 -11.33 9.83
CA LEU A 127 9.46 -11.79 9.78
C LEU A 127 9.29 -13.24 10.27
N LYS A 128 10.37 -13.90 10.72
CA LYS A 128 10.29 -15.27 11.23
C LYS A 128 9.58 -15.29 12.57
N SER A 129 8.72 -16.29 12.79
CA SER A 129 7.91 -16.41 14.02
C SER A 129 8.74 -16.34 15.29
N ASN A 130 9.93 -16.95 15.32
CA ASN A 130 10.80 -16.90 16.50
C ASN A 130 11.35 -15.50 16.82
N ILE A 131 11.41 -14.59 15.83
CA ILE A 131 11.75 -13.18 16.04
C ILE A 131 10.50 -12.38 16.38
N VAL A 132 9.39 -12.59 15.66
CA VAL A 132 8.14 -11.86 15.92
C VAL A 132 7.64 -12.09 17.35
N VAL A 133 7.75 -13.33 17.86
CA VAL A 133 7.29 -13.69 19.21
C VAL A 133 8.10 -13.01 20.31
N THR A 134 9.36 -12.58 20.07
CA THR A 134 10.14 -11.89 21.11
C THR A 134 9.58 -10.53 21.48
N TYR A 135 8.76 -9.92 20.61
CA TYR A 135 8.10 -8.64 20.83
C TYR A 135 6.67 -8.77 21.37
N ALA A 136 6.18 -10.01 21.59
CA ALA A 136 4.78 -10.24 21.91
C ALA A 136 4.34 -9.61 23.25
N GLU A 137 5.17 -9.71 24.28
CA GLU A 137 4.85 -9.10 25.59
C GLU A 137 4.92 -7.57 25.54
N ASP A 138 5.86 -7.00 24.79
CA ASP A 138 5.94 -5.56 24.57
C ASP A 138 4.71 -5.03 23.85
N HIS A 139 4.28 -5.70 22.77
CA HIS A 139 3.06 -5.34 22.05
C HIS A 139 1.81 -5.51 22.90
N LYS A 140 1.76 -6.52 23.76
CA LYS A 140 0.65 -6.70 24.72
C LYS A 140 0.60 -5.57 25.74
N LEU A 141 1.75 -5.10 26.23
CA LEU A 141 1.83 -3.95 27.12
C LEU A 141 1.34 -2.67 26.42
N ILE A 142 1.80 -2.41 25.19
CA ILE A 142 1.37 -1.25 24.39
C ILE A 142 -0.13 -1.32 24.09
N ALA A 143 -0.66 -2.48 23.72
CA ALA A 143 -2.09 -2.67 23.52
C ALA A 143 -2.89 -2.39 24.80
N SER A 144 -2.41 -2.85 25.96
CA SER A 144 -3.05 -2.57 27.26
C SER A 144 -3.04 -1.06 27.58
N ARG A 145 -1.90 -0.40 27.35
CA ARG A 145 -1.77 1.07 27.48
C ARG A 145 -2.75 1.80 26.57
N PHE A 146 -2.96 1.33 25.34
CA PHE A 146 -3.90 1.94 24.41
C PHE A 146 -5.35 1.77 24.88
N VAL A 147 -5.72 0.62 25.45
CA VAL A 147 -7.04 0.45 26.06
C VAL A 147 -7.26 1.46 27.20
N ASP A 148 -6.26 1.67 28.05
CA ASP A 148 -6.33 2.66 29.13
C ASP A 148 -6.32 4.11 28.61
N TYR A 149 -5.60 4.39 27.53
CA TYR A 149 -5.63 5.66 26.82
C TYR A 149 -7.04 5.96 26.30
N ILE A 150 -7.69 5.02 25.61
CA ILE A 150 -9.08 5.15 25.14
C ILE A 150 -10.00 5.41 26.34
N ARG A 151 -9.82 4.70 27.46
CA ARG A 151 -10.67 4.89 28.65
C ARG A 151 -10.64 6.32 29.15
N ARG A 152 -9.48 6.96 29.12
CA ARG A 152 -9.24 8.35 29.58
C ARG A 152 -9.66 9.40 28.56
N ASN A 153 -9.53 9.11 27.26
CA ASN A 153 -9.76 10.07 26.18
C ASN A 153 -11.18 10.05 25.59
N ARG A 154 -12.07 9.21 26.13
CA ARG A 154 -13.48 9.25 25.74
C ARG A 154 -14.15 10.53 26.23
N GLY A 155 -14.91 11.16 25.34
CA GLY A 155 -15.71 12.34 25.66
C GLY A 155 -16.92 12.01 26.53
N ARG A 156 -17.75 13.03 26.78
CA ARG A 156 -18.96 12.90 27.63
C ARG A 156 -19.98 11.86 27.13
N SER A 157 -20.02 11.59 25.82
CA SER A 157 -20.85 10.56 25.20
C SER A 157 -20.26 9.15 25.32
N ASN A 158 -19.13 8.98 26.03
CA ASN A 158 -18.35 7.73 26.08
C ASN A 158 -17.80 7.30 24.70
N GLU A 159 -17.61 8.27 23.79
CA GLU A 159 -17.08 8.09 22.45
C GLU A 159 -15.67 8.66 22.35
N LEU A 160 -14.82 8.01 21.53
CA LEU A 160 -13.52 8.53 21.14
C LEU A 160 -13.65 9.20 19.77
N ASN A 161 -13.43 10.51 19.72
CA ASN A 161 -13.39 11.24 18.45
C ASN A 161 -12.04 11.06 17.78
N ASP A 162 -11.96 11.29 16.47
CA ASP A 162 -10.69 11.26 15.71
C ASP A 162 -9.89 9.94 15.87
N VAL A 163 -10.62 8.82 15.77
CA VAL A 163 -10.06 7.46 15.94
C VAL A 163 -8.86 7.21 15.02
N PHE A 164 -8.82 7.84 13.83
CA PHE A 164 -7.68 7.70 12.92
C PHE A 164 -6.38 8.20 13.54
N ASN A 165 -6.36 9.42 14.11
CA ASN A 165 -5.16 9.96 14.72
C ASN A 165 -4.74 9.16 15.95
N HIS A 166 -5.68 8.74 16.79
CA HIS A 166 -5.37 7.88 17.94
C HIS A 166 -4.83 6.50 17.55
N LEU A 167 -5.36 5.89 16.48
CA LEU A 167 -4.83 4.64 15.94
C LEU A 167 -3.46 4.83 15.30
N LEU A 168 -3.19 5.99 14.71
CA LEU A 168 -1.88 6.32 14.16
C LEU A 168 -0.84 6.47 15.28
N GLU A 169 -1.15 7.17 16.37
CA GLU A 169 -0.30 7.24 17.58
C GLU A 169 0.00 5.84 18.13
N PHE A 170 -1.03 4.99 18.26
CA PHE A 170 -0.88 3.60 18.69
C PHE A 170 0.00 2.79 17.74
N ALA A 171 -0.21 2.89 16.44
CA ALA A 171 0.57 2.17 15.44
C ALA A 171 2.05 2.60 15.46
N ILE A 172 2.33 3.88 15.66
CA ILE A 172 3.69 4.41 15.79
C ILE A 172 4.36 3.85 17.05
N GLU A 173 3.71 3.93 18.23
CA GLU A 173 4.26 3.36 19.47
C GLU A 173 4.51 1.84 19.32
N ALA A 174 3.55 1.09 18.78
CA ALA A 174 3.67 -0.35 18.57
C ALA A 174 4.78 -0.75 17.57
N THR A 175 5.02 0.04 16.52
CA THR A 175 6.08 -0.23 15.54
C THR A 175 7.45 0.28 15.97
N SER A 176 7.51 1.23 16.90
CA SER A 176 8.76 1.79 17.40
C SER A 176 9.65 0.76 18.12
N ILE A 177 9.05 -0.18 18.86
CA ILE A 177 9.82 -1.22 19.55
C ILE A 177 10.39 -2.29 18.61
N THR A 178 9.79 -2.49 17.43
CA THR A 178 10.24 -3.50 16.46
C THR A 178 11.18 -2.95 15.40
N CYS A 179 10.94 -1.72 14.91
CA CYS A 179 11.67 -1.15 13.78
C CYS A 179 12.93 -0.36 14.23
N PRO A 180 12.80 0.77 14.96
CA PRO A 180 13.97 1.46 15.53
C PRO A 180 14.49 0.81 16.80
N GLY A 181 13.75 -0.12 17.43
CA GLY A 181 14.15 -0.76 18.68
C GLY A 181 14.08 0.17 19.90
N VAL A 182 13.30 1.26 19.79
CA VAL A 182 13.15 2.29 20.81
C VAL A 182 11.68 2.59 20.98
N LEU A 183 11.17 2.57 22.21
CA LEU A 183 9.77 2.87 22.50
C LEU A 183 9.49 4.37 22.36
N PHE A 184 8.69 4.75 21.37
CA PHE A 184 8.14 6.09 21.24
C PHE A 184 6.85 6.16 22.06
N ASN A 185 6.88 6.87 23.19
CA ASN A 185 5.75 7.02 24.12
C ASN A 185 4.64 7.94 23.56
N CYS A 186 4.14 7.67 22.36
CA CYS A 186 3.11 8.45 21.67
C CYS A 186 1.78 8.51 22.43
N LEU A 187 1.48 7.50 23.23
CA LEU A 187 0.26 7.38 24.05
C LEU A 187 0.38 8.01 25.44
N ASP A 188 1.56 8.53 25.81
CA ASP A 188 1.77 9.16 27.11
C ASP A 188 1.41 10.65 27.06
N GLU A 189 0.30 10.98 27.73
CA GLU A 189 -0.22 12.35 27.79
C GLU A 189 0.53 13.24 28.77
N SER A 190 1.37 12.67 29.65
CA SER A 190 2.19 13.41 30.61
C SER A 190 3.49 13.93 30.01
N LEU A 191 3.92 13.33 28.90
CA LEU A 191 5.04 13.81 28.12
C LEU A 191 4.58 14.97 27.26
N ASP A 192 5.46 15.96 27.09
CA ASP A 192 5.19 17.00 26.11
C ASP A 192 5.08 16.34 24.73
N LYS A 193 3.88 16.36 24.14
CA LYS A 193 3.59 15.77 22.82
C LYS A 193 4.41 16.44 21.71
N SER A 194 5.11 17.53 22.02
CA SER A 194 5.74 18.47 21.10
C SER A 194 6.78 17.88 20.16
N ASP A 195 7.64 16.95 20.57
CA ASP A 195 8.83 16.68 19.72
C ASP A 195 8.81 15.36 18.93
N VAL A 196 8.46 14.21 19.51
CA VAL A 196 8.60 12.92 18.78
C VAL A 196 7.28 12.44 18.20
N SER A 197 6.20 12.39 19.00
CA SER A 197 4.91 11.85 18.54
C SER A 197 4.31 12.70 17.42
N ASN A 198 4.24 14.03 17.61
CA ASN A 198 3.70 14.94 16.61
C ASN A 198 4.54 14.96 15.33
N VAL A 199 5.87 14.94 15.43
CA VAL A 199 6.77 14.94 14.26
C VAL A 199 6.62 13.66 13.45
N ILE A 200 6.65 12.49 14.10
CA ILE A 200 6.54 11.20 13.39
C ILE A 200 5.13 11.01 12.82
N THR A 201 4.09 11.40 13.56
CA THR A 201 2.70 11.36 13.08
C THR A 201 2.53 12.24 11.86
N LYS A 202 3.00 13.49 11.93
CA LYS A 202 2.95 14.44 10.81
C LYS A 202 3.76 13.93 9.61
N ALA A 203 4.98 13.45 9.84
CA ALA A 203 5.82 12.88 8.79
C ALA A 203 5.12 11.67 8.12
N SER A 204 4.49 10.79 8.90
CA SER A 204 3.76 9.64 8.37
C SER A 204 2.60 10.05 7.46
N VAL A 205 1.81 11.05 7.87
CA VAL A 205 0.70 11.59 7.05
C VAL A 205 1.23 12.28 5.80
N ASP A 206 2.23 13.15 5.94
CA ASP A 206 2.83 13.88 4.81
C ASP A 206 3.49 12.93 3.81
N PHE A 207 4.13 11.86 4.28
CA PHE A 207 4.77 10.84 3.45
C PHE A 207 3.74 10.09 2.62
N MET A 208 2.66 9.63 3.24
CA MET A 208 1.57 8.94 2.54
C MET A 208 0.89 9.87 1.53
N GLU A 209 0.65 11.13 1.88
CA GLU A 209 0.04 12.12 0.99
C GLU A 209 0.96 12.49 -0.18
N GLY A 210 2.26 12.72 0.08
CA GLY A 210 3.26 12.98 -0.94
C GLY A 210 3.39 11.80 -1.90
N MET A 211 3.42 10.58 -1.36
CA MET A 211 3.43 9.35 -2.15
C MET A 211 2.18 9.27 -3.03
N TYR A 212 0.97 9.31 -2.45
CA TYR A 212 -0.29 9.22 -3.18
C TYR A 212 -0.40 10.27 -4.29
N ARG A 213 -0.15 11.54 -3.98
CA ARG A 213 -0.23 12.63 -4.96
C ARG A 213 0.73 12.45 -6.12
N THR A 214 1.95 12.00 -5.86
CA THR A 214 2.94 11.77 -6.94
C THR A 214 2.61 10.57 -7.85
N LEU A 215 1.72 9.65 -7.43
CA LEU A 215 1.19 8.61 -8.31
C LEU A 215 0.07 9.12 -9.23
N VAL A 216 -0.79 10.00 -8.72
CA VAL A 216 -2.00 10.44 -9.45
C VAL A 216 -1.77 11.71 -10.28
N GLU A 217 -0.81 12.55 -9.89
CA GLU A 217 -0.46 13.75 -10.66
C GLU A 217 0.29 13.38 -11.96
N PRO A 218 0.16 14.18 -13.04
CA PRO A 218 1.04 14.01 -14.19
C PRO A 218 2.51 14.04 -13.76
N PRO A 219 3.41 13.28 -14.40
CA PRO A 219 4.76 13.01 -13.89
C PRO A 219 5.74 14.19 -14.06
N PHE A 220 5.28 15.43 -13.88
CA PHE A 220 6.08 16.66 -13.87
C PHE A 220 7.19 16.64 -12.82
N TRP A 221 7.00 15.89 -11.73
CA TRP A 221 8.04 15.65 -10.72
C TRP A 221 9.32 15.04 -11.27
N LYS A 222 9.28 14.40 -12.46
CA LYS A 222 10.46 13.88 -13.16
C LYS A 222 11.35 15.00 -13.72
N MET A 223 10.79 16.19 -13.97
CA MET A 223 11.51 17.34 -14.55
C MET A 223 11.86 18.40 -13.50
N TRP A 224 10.97 18.67 -12.55
CA TRP A 224 11.22 19.60 -11.44
C TRP A 224 10.49 19.15 -10.18
N LYS A 225 11.02 19.49 -8.99
CA LYS A 225 10.40 19.10 -7.72
C LYS A 225 9.04 19.78 -7.51
N THR A 226 7.94 19.03 -7.69
CA THR A 226 6.56 19.47 -7.40
C THR A 226 6.34 19.62 -5.90
N LYS A 227 5.22 20.25 -5.48
CA LYS A 227 4.86 20.35 -4.05
C LYS A 227 4.72 18.96 -3.42
N SER A 228 4.08 18.03 -4.15
CA SER A 228 3.89 16.64 -3.73
C SER A 228 5.23 15.90 -3.57
N TYR A 229 6.15 16.08 -4.52
CA TYR A 229 7.48 15.49 -4.45
C TYR A 229 8.28 16.06 -3.26
N ARG A 230 8.32 17.38 -3.07
CA ARG A 230 9.01 17.98 -1.90
C ARG A 230 8.44 17.51 -0.57
N ARG A 231 7.12 17.35 -0.49
CA ARG A 231 6.46 16.79 0.69
C ARG A 231 6.96 15.38 0.96
N LEU A 232 7.03 14.53 -0.06
CA LEU A 232 7.60 13.19 0.05
C LEU A 232 9.07 13.21 0.52
N GLU A 233 9.89 14.11 -0.02
CA GLU A 233 11.31 14.24 0.37
C GLU A 233 11.50 14.68 1.83
N GLN A 234 10.66 15.59 2.31
CA GLN A 234 10.77 16.17 3.66
C GLN A 234 10.23 15.26 4.77
N SER A 235 9.44 14.24 4.40
CA SER A 235 8.73 13.37 5.34
C SER A 235 9.25 11.93 5.35
N HIS A 236 10.18 11.59 4.44
CA HIS A 236 10.89 10.32 4.43
C HIS A 236 12.11 10.37 5.37
#